data_AF-A0A2S8CLT7-F1
#
_entry.id   AF-A0A2S8CLT7-F1
#
_cell.length_a   1.000
_cell.length_b   1.000
_cell.length_c   1.000
_cell.angle_alpha   90.00
_cell.angle_beta   90.00
_cell.angle_gamma   90.00
#
_symmetry.space_group_name_H-M   'P 1'
#
loop_
_entity.id
_entity.type
_entity.pdbx_description
1 polymer ?
#
loop_
_entity_poly.entity_id
_entity_poly.type
_entity_poly.pdbx_seq_one_letter_code
_entity_poly.pdbx_strand_id
1 'polypeptide(L)'
;MLESYKEQFGNRLAKFIDVEVPRALGTLGDADRETIVAGKGDFPRDIVSAVLSSVIEEQRKVHDILVIAGTWMIATTGARWAIGPIGEDPYAERVGIGLEDTTNRSFTPLLAQVEELVHHEGERDANLDLLAAFAEFDKHQADK
;
A
#
# COMPACT_ATOMS: atom_id res chain seq x y z
N MET A 1 5.92 -12.84 -25.95
CA MET A 1 4.97 -11.78 -25.54
C MET A 1 4.64 -11.86 -24.05
N LEU A 2 4.27 -13.03 -23.49
CA LEU A 2 4.07 -13.24 -22.04
C LEU A 2 5.36 -13.14 -21.19
N GLU A 3 6.51 -13.50 -21.76
CA GLU A 3 7.81 -13.47 -21.07
C GLU A 3 8.26 -12.02 -20.79
N SER A 4 8.23 -11.15 -21.81
CA SER A 4 8.44 -9.70 -21.67
C SER A 4 7.44 -9.02 -20.73
N TYR A 5 6.20 -9.53 -20.62
CA TYR A 5 5.19 -8.99 -19.72
C TYR A 5 5.59 -9.30 -18.27
N LYS A 6 5.84 -10.58 -17.94
CA LYS A 6 6.28 -10.99 -16.60
C LYS A 6 7.60 -10.34 -16.19
N GLU A 7 8.53 -10.16 -17.11
CA GLU A 7 9.82 -9.51 -16.86
C GLU A 7 9.65 -8.01 -16.56
N GLN A 8 8.81 -7.30 -17.31
CA GLN A 8 8.55 -5.88 -17.04
C GLN A 8 7.85 -5.67 -15.70
N PHE A 9 6.85 -6.48 -15.33
CA PHE A 9 6.18 -6.34 -14.03
C PHE A 9 7.05 -6.86 -12.88
N GLY A 10 7.75 -7.98 -13.06
CA GLY A 10 8.73 -8.46 -12.09
C GLY A 10 9.78 -7.41 -11.76
N ASN A 11 10.32 -6.73 -12.79
CA ASN A 11 11.29 -5.65 -12.59
C ASN A 11 10.68 -4.43 -11.88
N ARG A 12 9.40 -4.11 -12.11
CA ARG A 12 8.70 -3.02 -11.39
C ARG A 12 8.47 -3.36 -9.92
N LEU A 13 8.05 -4.59 -9.62
CA LEU A 13 7.85 -5.04 -8.24
C LEU A 13 9.17 -5.09 -7.48
N ALA A 14 10.21 -5.67 -8.09
CA ALA A 14 11.55 -5.70 -7.50
C ALA A 14 12.07 -4.29 -7.23
N LYS A 15 11.99 -3.38 -8.22
CA LYS A 15 12.37 -1.98 -8.02
C LYS A 15 11.57 -1.31 -6.89
N PHE A 16 10.27 -1.56 -6.81
CA PHE A 16 9.45 -1.01 -5.73
C PHE A 16 9.91 -1.51 -4.35
N ILE A 17 10.10 -2.82 -4.20
CA ILE A 17 10.52 -3.44 -2.94
C ILE A 17 11.95 -3.03 -2.56
N ASP A 18 12.89 -3.00 -3.51
CA ASP A 18 14.31 -2.80 -3.23
C ASP A 18 14.70 -1.32 -3.13
N VAL A 19 13.92 -0.42 -3.72
CA VAL A 19 14.24 1.02 -3.80
C VAL A 19 13.20 1.87 -3.09
N GLU A 20 11.93 1.75 -3.48
CA GLU A 20 10.89 2.67 -3.00
C GLU A 20 10.50 2.39 -1.55
N VAL A 21 10.38 1.11 -1.16
CA VAL A 21 10.04 0.73 0.22
C VAL A 21 11.12 1.23 1.21
N PRO A 22 12.42 0.94 1.04
CA PRO A 22 13.46 1.46 1.93
C PRO A 22 13.54 2.98 1.94
N ARG A 23 13.35 3.62 0.78
CA ARG A 23 13.39 5.08 0.66
C ARG A 23 12.26 5.72 1.47
N ALA A 24 11.02 5.26 1.34
CA ALA A 24 9.87 5.84 2.05
C ALA A 24 9.95 5.57 3.56
N LEU A 25 10.35 4.35 3.97
CA LEU A 25 10.54 4.07 5.40
C LEU A 25 11.73 4.83 5.99
N GLY A 26 12.74 5.15 5.18
CA GLY A 26 13.91 5.92 5.59
C GLY A 26 13.64 7.41 5.80
N THR A 27 12.50 7.94 5.36
CA THR A 27 12.10 9.33 5.62
C THR A 27 11.31 9.49 6.92
N LEU A 28 10.94 8.39 7.58
CA LEU A 28 10.19 8.39 8.83
C LEU A 28 11.12 8.50 10.04
N GLY A 29 10.60 8.99 11.16
CA GLY A 29 11.30 8.88 12.45
C GLY A 29 11.41 7.42 12.89
N ASP A 30 12.40 7.10 13.73
CA ASP A 30 12.68 5.72 14.15
C ASP A 30 11.46 5.03 14.79
N ALA A 31 10.70 5.76 15.62
CA ALA A 31 9.51 5.23 16.28
C ALA A 31 8.35 4.91 15.30
N ASP A 32 8.13 5.80 14.33
CA ASP A 32 7.12 5.62 13.28
C ASP A 32 7.47 4.43 12.39
N ARG A 33 8.75 4.36 11.99
CA ARG A 33 9.28 3.25 11.21
C ARG A 33 9.13 1.93 11.95
N GLU A 34 9.46 1.89 13.25
CA GLU A 34 9.31 0.68 14.06
C GLU A 34 7.85 0.25 14.14
N THR A 35 6.93 1.20 14.35
CA THR A 35 5.48 0.93 14.39
C THR A 35 4.98 0.28 13.11
N ILE A 36 5.40 0.82 11.95
CA ILE A 36 5.01 0.31 10.64
C ILE A 36 5.62 -1.06 10.36
N VAL A 37 6.94 -1.21 10.53
CA VAL A 37 7.65 -2.46 10.18
C VAL A 37 7.26 -3.62 11.09
N ALA A 38 6.98 -3.34 12.37
CA ALA A 38 6.55 -4.36 13.32
C ALA A 38 5.03 -4.57 13.35
N GLY A 39 4.25 -3.83 12.55
CA GLY A 39 2.79 -3.94 12.53
C GLY A 39 2.16 -3.66 13.90
N LYS A 40 2.73 -2.73 14.68
CA LYS A 40 2.28 -2.47 16.06
C LYS A 40 1.01 -1.63 16.07
N GLY A 41 0.12 -1.98 17.00
CA GLY A 41 -1.08 -1.19 17.30
C GLY A 41 -2.11 -1.22 16.17
N ASP A 42 -2.84 -0.12 16.05
CA ASP A 42 -3.83 0.10 15.00
C ASP A 42 -3.17 0.74 13.76
N PHE A 43 -3.93 0.83 12.67
CA PHE A 43 -3.50 1.39 11.40
C PHE A 43 -2.88 2.77 11.62
N PRO A 44 -1.70 3.06 11.03
CA PRO A 44 -0.91 4.27 11.31
C PRO A 44 -1.50 5.54 10.66
N ARG A 45 -2.73 5.88 11.05
CA ARG A 45 -3.51 6.98 10.47
C ARG A 45 -2.79 8.32 10.59
N ASP A 46 -2.20 8.60 11.74
CA ASP A 46 -1.51 9.87 11.98
C ASP A 46 -0.29 10.04 11.06
N ILE A 47 0.45 8.96 10.80
CA ILE A 47 1.61 8.98 9.89
C ILE A 47 1.13 9.21 8.45
N VAL A 48 0.08 8.51 8.01
CA VAL A 48 -0.52 8.72 6.68
C VAL A 48 -1.05 10.15 6.51
N SER A 49 -1.73 10.67 7.54
CA SER A 49 -2.26 12.04 7.54
C SER A 49 -1.14 13.10 7.49
N ALA A 50 -0.02 12.86 8.18
CA ALA A 50 1.15 13.73 8.11
C ALA A 50 1.75 13.78 6.69
N VAL A 51 1.82 12.63 5.99
CA VAL A 51 2.27 12.59 4.60
C VAL A 51 1.29 13.32 3.67
N LEU A 52 -0.01 13.11 3.84
CA LEU A 52 -1.06 13.81 3.07
C LEU A 52 -0.96 15.33 3.20
N SER A 53 -0.69 15.80 4.41
CA SER A 53 -0.59 17.23 4.75
C SER A 53 0.77 17.85 4.41
N SER A 54 1.75 17.05 3.97
CA SER A 54 3.09 17.54 3.63
C SER A 54 3.12 18.32 2.31
N VAL A 55 4.20 19.06 2.10
CA VAL A 55 4.42 19.89 0.89
C VAL A 55 5.08 19.14 -0.27
N ILE A 56 5.25 17.81 -0.15
CA ILE A 56 5.85 17.00 -1.22
C ILE A 56 4.87 16.81 -2.40
N GLU A 57 5.40 16.45 -3.55
CA GLU A 57 4.61 16.22 -4.78
C GLU A 57 3.57 15.09 -4.59
N GLU A 58 2.42 15.20 -5.25
CA GLU A 58 1.32 14.21 -5.11
C GLU A 58 1.76 12.79 -5.43
N GLN A 59 2.51 12.58 -6.51
CA GLN A 59 3.03 11.27 -6.86
C GLN A 59 3.92 10.70 -5.75
N ARG A 60 4.68 11.57 -5.06
CA ARG A 60 5.49 11.17 -3.93
C ARG A 60 4.63 10.80 -2.72
N LYS A 61 3.55 11.54 -2.45
CA LYS A 61 2.55 11.19 -1.42
C LYS A 61 1.96 9.80 -1.69
N VAL A 62 1.55 9.52 -2.94
CA VAL A 62 1.03 8.20 -3.33
C VAL A 62 2.02 7.10 -2.99
N HIS A 63 3.30 7.25 -3.39
CA HIS A 63 4.31 6.23 -3.10
C HIS A 63 4.56 6.06 -1.60
N ASP A 64 4.68 7.15 -0.85
CA ASP A 64 5.00 7.10 0.58
C ASP A 64 3.85 6.48 1.37
N ILE A 65 2.60 6.87 1.08
CA ILE A 65 1.40 6.31 1.73
C ILE A 65 1.23 4.84 1.36
N LEU A 66 1.44 4.47 0.09
CA LEU A 66 1.38 3.08 -0.36
C LEU A 66 2.36 2.21 0.43
N VAL A 67 3.62 2.67 0.58
CA VAL A 67 4.62 1.95 1.37
C VAL A 67 4.23 1.86 2.84
N ILE A 68 3.79 2.95 3.45
CA ILE A 68 3.40 2.99 4.87
C ILE A 68 2.27 2.01 5.15
N ALA A 69 1.16 2.14 4.42
CA ALA A 69 -0.02 1.31 4.60
C ALA A 69 0.30 -0.16 4.30
N GLY A 70 0.90 -0.45 3.15
CA GLY A 70 1.15 -1.82 2.74
C GLY A 70 2.21 -2.53 3.59
N THR A 71 3.24 -1.82 4.08
CA THR A 71 4.23 -2.42 4.99
C THR A 71 3.60 -2.79 6.32
N TRP A 72 2.76 -1.90 6.89
CA TRP A 72 2.05 -2.20 8.13
C TRP A 72 1.09 -3.37 7.95
N MET A 73 0.31 -3.39 6.85
CA MET A 73 -0.62 -4.48 6.54
C MET A 73 0.11 -5.82 6.34
N ILE A 74 1.26 -5.82 5.66
CA ILE A 74 2.10 -7.02 5.51
C ILE A 74 2.56 -7.53 6.88
N ALA A 75 3.01 -6.64 7.75
CA ALA A 75 3.49 -7.01 9.08
C ALA A 75 2.38 -7.59 9.97
N THR A 76 1.13 -7.13 9.82
CA THR A 76 -0.01 -7.60 10.61
C THR A 76 -0.72 -8.82 10.03
N THR A 77 -0.67 -9.03 8.72
CA THR A 77 -1.43 -10.10 8.04
C THR A 77 -0.58 -11.24 7.49
N GLY A 78 0.73 -11.03 7.33
CA GLY A 78 1.59 -11.96 6.61
C GLY A 78 1.38 -11.98 5.08
N ALA A 79 0.62 -11.02 4.54
CA ALA A 79 0.52 -10.79 3.10
C ALA A 79 1.87 -10.46 2.48
N ARG A 80 1.94 -10.41 1.15
CA ARG A 80 3.15 -9.97 0.44
C ARG A 80 2.84 -8.93 -0.62
N TRP A 81 3.84 -8.11 -0.91
CA TRP A 81 3.79 -7.22 -2.07
C TRP A 81 3.58 -8.03 -3.36
N ALA A 82 2.65 -7.57 -4.18
CA ALA A 82 2.35 -8.18 -5.46
C ALA A 82 2.00 -7.11 -6.51
N ILE A 83 2.02 -7.53 -7.78
CA ILE A 83 1.41 -6.77 -8.87
C ILE A 83 0.17 -7.51 -9.34
N GLY A 84 -0.91 -6.77 -9.46
CA GLY A 84 -2.20 -7.30 -9.91
C GLY A 84 -3.04 -6.23 -10.62
N PRO A 85 -4.25 -6.60 -11.05
CA PRO A 85 -5.17 -5.68 -11.72
C PRO A 85 -5.61 -4.55 -10.77
N ILE A 86 -5.67 -3.34 -11.30
CA ILE A 86 -6.17 -2.15 -10.61
C ILE A 86 -7.43 -1.70 -11.34
N GLY A 87 -8.57 -2.23 -10.90
CA GLY A 87 -9.89 -2.00 -11.48
C GLY A 87 -10.84 -3.13 -11.12
N GLU A 88 -12.14 -2.82 -11.03
CA GLU A 88 -13.18 -3.81 -10.71
C GLU A 88 -13.61 -4.64 -11.92
N ASP A 89 -13.19 -4.24 -13.12
CA ASP A 89 -13.54 -4.94 -14.36
C ASP A 89 -12.76 -6.25 -14.51
N PRO A 90 -13.42 -7.33 -14.98
CA PRO A 90 -12.77 -8.61 -15.24
C PRO A 90 -11.69 -8.55 -16.32
N TYR A 91 -11.60 -7.44 -17.06
CA TYR A 91 -10.61 -7.15 -18.09
C TYR A 91 -9.78 -5.89 -17.77
N ALA A 92 -9.60 -5.56 -16.49
CA ALA A 92 -8.85 -4.37 -16.07
C ALA A 92 -7.49 -4.30 -16.78
N GLU A 93 -7.32 -3.28 -17.62
CA GLU A 93 -6.10 -3.07 -18.41
C GLU A 93 -4.97 -2.46 -17.56
N ARG A 94 -5.35 -1.79 -16.47
CA ARG A 94 -4.40 -1.20 -15.51
C ARG A 94 -3.95 -2.27 -14.53
N VAL A 95 -2.64 -2.30 -14.28
CA VAL A 95 -2.03 -3.13 -13.24
C VAL A 95 -1.12 -2.27 -12.37
N GLY A 96 -0.95 -2.68 -11.12
CA GLY A 96 0.00 -2.03 -10.22
C GLY A 96 0.11 -2.71 -8.88
N ILE A 97 0.73 -1.99 -7.94
CA ILE A 97 1.20 -2.56 -6.68
C ILE A 97 0.02 -2.72 -5.71
N GLY A 98 -0.03 -3.89 -5.08
CA GLY A 98 -0.99 -4.23 -4.06
C GLY A 98 -0.46 -5.31 -3.13
N LEU A 99 -1.36 -5.94 -2.42
CA LEU A 99 -1.05 -7.01 -1.47
C LEU A 99 -1.70 -8.31 -1.92
N GLU A 100 -0.94 -9.40 -1.89
CA GLU A 100 -1.47 -10.75 -2.09
C GLU A 100 -1.54 -11.48 -0.74
N ASP A 101 -2.73 -11.94 -0.39
CA ASP A 101 -2.92 -12.89 0.69
C ASP A 101 -2.42 -14.27 0.23
N THR A 102 -1.40 -14.78 0.92
CA THR A 102 -0.73 -16.03 0.54
C THR A 102 -1.56 -17.29 0.84
N THR A 103 -2.59 -17.17 1.68
CA THR A 103 -3.45 -18.29 2.12
C THR A 103 -4.55 -18.56 1.10
N ASN A 104 -5.26 -17.52 0.66
CA ASN A 104 -6.39 -17.65 -0.28
C ASN A 104 -6.08 -17.13 -1.70
N ARG A 105 -4.89 -16.56 -1.93
CA ARG A 105 -4.44 -15.98 -3.20
C ARG A 105 -5.34 -14.84 -3.71
N SER A 106 -5.98 -14.12 -2.79
CA SER A 106 -6.69 -12.89 -3.11
C SER A 106 -5.70 -11.73 -3.27
N PHE A 107 -6.08 -10.74 -4.07
CA PHE A 107 -5.27 -9.55 -4.34
C PHE A 107 -6.03 -8.29 -3.93
N THR A 108 -5.40 -7.47 -3.11
CA THR A 108 -5.90 -6.16 -2.69
C THR A 108 -5.19 -5.07 -3.51
N PRO A 109 -5.91 -4.33 -4.38
CA PRO A 109 -5.34 -3.31 -5.28
C PRO A 109 -5.01 -2.00 -4.53
N LEU A 110 -4.05 -2.06 -3.62
CA LEU A 110 -3.75 -0.98 -2.67
C LEU A 110 -3.39 0.35 -3.36
N LEU A 111 -2.68 0.32 -4.49
CA LEU A 111 -2.35 1.53 -5.25
C LEU A 111 -3.61 2.32 -5.69
N ALA A 112 -4.70 1.66 -6.10
CA ALA A 112 -5.93 2.37 -6.44
C ALA A 112 -6.48 3.15 -5.24
N GLN A 113 -6.56 2.49 -4.08
CA GLN A 113 -7.09 3.11 -2.86
C GLN A 113 -6.26 4.33 -2.43
N VAL A 114 -4.94 4.24 -2.59
CA VAL A 114 -4.03 5.35 -2.26
C VAL A 114 -4.10 6.48 -3.28
N GLU A 115 -4.24 6.17 -4.58
CA GLU A 115 -4.49 7.19 -5.62
C GLU A 115 -5.78 7.96 -5.33
N GLU A 116 -6.86 7.26 -4.98
CA GLU A 116 -8.14 7.87 -4.60
C GLU A 116 -7.99 8.77 -3.36
N LEU A 117 -7.25 8.33 -2.35
CA LEU A 117 -6.98 9.09 -1.14
C LEU A 117 -6.18 10.39 -1.41
N VAL A 118 -5.19 10.34 -2.30
CA VAL A 118 -4.32 11.49 -2.57
C VAL A 118 -5.02 12.50 -3.49
N HIS A 119 -5.66 12.03 -4.57
CA HIS A 119 -6.17 12.91 -5.64
C HIS A 119 -7.54 13.52 -5.32
N HIS A 120 -8.35 12.93 -4.42
CA HIS A 120 -9.67 13.45 -4.06
C HIS A 120 -9.64 14.20 -2.74
N GLU A 121 -9.06 15.41 -2.74
CA GLU A 121 -8.86 16.21 -1.51
C GLU A 121 -10.17 16.47 -0.73
N GLY A 122 -11.29 16.64 -1.43
CA GLY A 122 -12.60 16.90 -0.82
C GLY A 122 -13.18 15.71 -0.04
N GLU A 123 -12.65 14.50 -0.27
CA GLU A 123 -13.11 13.24 0.35
C GLU A 123 -11.99 12.56 1.15
N ARG A 124 -10.86 13.25 1.36
CA ARG A 124 -9.64 12.68 1.95
C ARG A 124 -9.87 12.00 3.30
N ASP A 125 -10.65 12.62 4.18
CA ASP A 125 -10.94 12.05 5.50
C ASP A 125 -11.73 10.73 5.39
N ALA A 126 -12.73 10.70 4.50
CA ALA A 126 -13.54 9.51 4.24
C ALA A 126 -12.72 8.41 3.57
N ASN A 127 -11.85 8.76 2.62
CA ASN A 127 -10.94 7.83 1.96
C ASN A 127 -9.89 7.27 2.93
N LEU A 128 -9.45 8.07 3.90
CA LEU A 128 -8.52 7.62 4.94
C LEU A 128 -9.22 6.69 5.94
N ASP A 129 -10.47 6.99 6.31
CA ASP A 129 -11.31 6.10 7.12
C ASP A 129 -11.51 4.76 6.42
N LEU A 130 -11.77 4.79 5.11
CA LEU A 130 -11.96 3.59 4.30
C LEU A 130 -10.69 2.74 4.25
N LEU A 131 -9.54 3.37 3.98
CA LEU A 131 -8.24 2.67 3.96
C LEU A 131 -7.92 2.03 5.32
N ALA A 132 -8.15 2.76 6.41
CA ALA A 132 -7.96 2.25 7.77
C ALA A 132 -8.89 1.08 8.08
N ALA A 133 -10.18 1.19 7.72
CA ALA A 133 -11.16 0.14 7.93
C ALA A 133 -10.81 -1.14 7.17
N PHE A 134 -10.35 -1.03 5.92
CA PHE A 134 -9.85 -2.18 5.16
C PHE A 134 -8.64 -2.83 5.82
N ALA A 135 -7.66 -2.02 6.24
CA ALA A 135 -6.44 -2.54 6.88
C ALA A 135 -6.73 -3.27 8.20
N GLU A 136 -7.61 -2.73 9.04
CA GLU A 136 -8.01 -3.38 10.29
C GLU A 136 -8.86 -4.63 10.05
N PHE A 137 -9.73 -4.60 9.03
CA PHE A 137 -10.47 -5.78 8.64
C PHE A 137 -9.54 -6.93 8.25
N ASP A 138 -8.55 -6.66 7.39
CA ASP A 138 -7.58 -7.67 6.95
C ASP A 138 -6.77 -8.24 8.13
N LYS A 139 -6.30 -7.38 9.03
CA LYS A 139 -5.62 -7.79 10.28
C LYS A 139 -6.50 -8.73 11.12
N HIS A 140 -7.76 -8.37 11.34
CA HIS A 140 -8.70 -9.21 12.10
C HIS A 140 -9.05 -10.54 11.42
N GLN A 141 -8.93 -10.65 10.10
CA GLN A 141 -9.07 -11.94 9.42
C GLN A 141 -7.81 -12.81 9.57
N ALA A 142 -6.62 -12.19 9.57
CA ALA A 142 -5.36 -12.91 9.74
C ALA A 142 -5.16 -13.49 11.15
N ASP A 143 -5.77 -12.88 12.17
CA ASP A 143 -5.73 -13.36 13.56
C ASP A 143 -6.60 -14.61 13.83
N LYS A 144 -7.41 -15.07 12.87
CA LYS A 144 -8.33 -16.21 13.00
C LYS A 144 -7.76 -17.52 12.47
#